data_AF-A0A935ZD74-F1
#
_entry.id   AF-A0A935ZD74-F1
#
_cell.length_a   1.000
_cell.length_b   1.000
_cell.length_c   1.000
_cell.angle_alpha   90.00
_cell.angle_beta   90.00
_cell.angle_gamma   90.00
#
_symmetry.space_group_name_H-M   'P 1'
#
loop_
_entity.id
_entity.type
_entity.pdbx_description
1 polymer ?
#
loop_
_entity_poly.entity_id
_entity_poly.type
_entity_poly.pdbx_seq_one_letter_code
_entity_poly.pdbx_strand_id
1 'polypeptide(L)'
;MSKPAVVAAGCVAAALAIGATGCAREPEGRFAQTEEDPPTKPDGPLRYAETIAKARRGDDVIEPLLELGRGNKGELQAVVAVVHVDGSAAIELWRFDQSGSTQVLEPRGEPAPLLRLDTNATASAALPEFRLALASPGAELHRRFGMPAAPGQAEAIEQGLVALAQAAVAARAAGSTAQARVQALAQVFHALDDGPLFTRDQLGLALDALAAGRWRATEIQRPSDRRAVVRTEGGDTLELLRKGDGWVITTIREGAPTQPLAPATP
;
A
#
# COMPACT_ATOMS: atom_id res chain seq x y z
N MET A 1 54.30 -39.54 -38.54
CA MET A 1 54.60 -40.27 -37.29
C MET A 1 54.42 -39.28 -36.15
N SER A 2 53.59 -39.40 -35.12
CA SER A 2 52.59 -40.40 -34.68
C SER A 2 51.78 -39.69 -33.57
N LYS A 3 50.48 -39.98 -33.44
CA LYS A 3 49.77 -39.80 -32.14
C LYS A 3 50.25 -40.89 -31.17
N PRO A 4 50.15 -40.67 -29.84
CA PRO A 4 49.01 -41.16 -29.04
C PRO A 4 48.51 -40.10 -28.03
N ALA A 5 47.22 -39.95 -27.70
CA ALA A 5 46.29 -40.84 -27.00
C ALA A 5 46.59 -41.01 -25.50
N VAL A 6 45.78 -40.38 -24.64
CA VAL A 6 45.43 -40.86 -23.30
C VAL A 6 43.91 -40.79 -23.14
N VAL A 7 43.39 -41.85 -22.53
CA VAL A 7 42.02 -42.34 -22.50
C VAL A 7 41.41 -42.13 -21.11
N ALA A 8 40.12 -41.75 -21.11
CA ALA A 8 38.99 -42.02 -20.20
C ALA A 8 39.13 -42.00 -18.66
N ALA A 9 38.11 -41.41 -18.00
CA ALA A 9 37.04 -42.13 -17.26
C ALA A 9 36.24 -41.14 -16.39
N GLY A 10 34.94 -40.91 -16.65
CA GLY A 10 33.82 -41.37 -15.80
C GLY A 10 33.23 -40.20 -15.01
N CYS A 11 31.93 -40.03 -14.72
CA CYS A 11 30.78 -40.92 -14.85
C CYS A 11 29.45 -40.10 -14.77
N VAL A 12 28.49 -40.53 -15.59
CA VAL A 12 27.03 -40.67 -15.36
C VAL A 12 26.15 -39.42 -15.19
N ALA A 13 25.44 -39.08 -16.27
CA ALA A 13 24.11 -38.47 -16.23
C ALA A 13 23.05 -39.59 -16.25
N ALA A 14 22.16 -39.62 -15.26
CA ALA A 14 21.04 -40.55 -15.22
C ALA A 14 19.78 -39.87 -15.79
N ALA A 15 19.39 -40.29 -16.98
CA ALA A 15 18.05 -40.10 -17.52
C ALA A 15 17.29 -41.42 -17.34
N LEU A 16 16.10 -41.37 -16.73
CA LEU A 16 15.17 -42.49 -16.69
C LEU A 16 13.77 -41.97 -17.03
N ALA A 17 13.38 -42.27 -18.26
CA ALA A 17 12.01 -42.26 -18.73
C ALA A 17 11.34 -43.58 -18.32
N ILE A 18 10.16 -43.48 -17.72
CA ILE A 18 9.15 -44.54 -17.57
C ILE A 18 7.83 -43.76 -17.69
N GLY A 19 6.84 -44.07 -18.51
CA GLY A 19 6.53 -45.24 -19.31
C GLY A 19 5.01 -45.17 -19.50
N ALA A 20 4.55 -45.07 -20.75
CA ALA A 20 3.14 -45.06 -21.07
C ALA A 20 2.60 -46.50 -21.04
N THR A 21 1.55 -46.76 -20.25
CA THR A 21 0.46 -47.69 -20.55
C THR A 21 -0.61 -47.56 -19.47
N GLY A 22 -1.88 -47.51 -19.87
CA GLY A 22 -3.00 -47.77 -18.96
C GLY A 22 -4.22 -46.88 -19.16
N CYS A 23 -4.98 -47.14 -20.23
CA CYS A 23 -6.39 -46.76 -20.26
C CYS A 23 -7.12 -47.45 -19.09
N ALA A 24 -7.60 -46.68 -18.13
CA ALA A 24 -8.51 -47.16 -17.09
C ALA A 24 -9.54 -46.06 -16.76
N ARG A 25 -10.68 -46.16 -17.47
CA ARG A 25 -12.05 -45.93 -17.01
C ARG A 25 -12.27 -44.84 -15.94
N GLU A 26 -12.88 -43.73 -16.35
CA GLU A 26 -13.55 -42.78 -15.47
C GLU A 26 -14.62 -43.48 -14.61
N PRO A 27 -14.65 -43.26 -13.29
CA PRO A 27 -15.90 -43.37 -12.54
C PRO A 27 -16.67 -42.07 -12.72
N GLU A 28 -17.75 -42.13 -13.50
CA GLU A 28 -18.85 -41.18 -13.46
C GLU A 28 -19.42 -41.16 -12.03
N GLY A 29 -18.92 -40.24 -11.22
CA GLY A 29 -19.40 -39.94 -9.87
C GLY A 29 -19.76 -38.48 -9.81
N ARG A 30 -21.04 -38.18 -10.09
CA ARG A 30 -21.66 -36.87 -9.94
C ARG A 30 -21.38 -36.29 -8.55
N PHE A 31 -20.44 -35.36 -8.47
CA PHE A 31 -20.59 -34.21 -7.61
C PHE A 31 -20.97 -33.07 -8.55
N ALA A 32 -22.27 -32.80 -8.65
CA ALA A 32 -22.70 -31.48 -9.08
C ALA A 32 -22.23 -30.52 -7.97
N GLN A 33 -20.98 -30.07 -8.07
CA GLN A 33 -20.59 -28.82 -7.46
C GLN A 33 -21.50 -27.80 -8.12
N THR A 34 -22.44 -27.26 -7.36
CA THR A 34 -23.03 -25.99 -7.72
C THR A 34 -21.84 -25.05 -7.79
N GLU A 35 -21.41 -24.76 -9.01
CA GLU A 35 -20.44 -23.72 -9.32
C GLU A 35 -21.15 -22.44 -8.88
N GLU A 36 -21.03 -22.11 -7.58
CA GLU A 36 -21.40 -20.79 -7.10
C GLU A 36 -20.53 -19.84 -7.90
N ASP A 37 -21.19 -19.02 -8.72
CA ASP A 37 -20.54 -17.99 -9.50
C ASP A 37 -19.52 -17.27 -8.60
N PRO A 38 -18.27 -17.08 -9.06
CA PRO A 38 -17.31 -16.32 -8.28
C PRO A 38 -17.96 -14.99 -7.90
N PRO A 39 -17.86 -14.56 -6.63
CA PRO A 39 -18.54 -13.36 -6.16
C PRO A 39 -18.28 -12.24 -7.16
N THR A 40 -19.37 -11.65 -7.65
CA THR A 40 -19.35 -10.54 -8.61
C THR A 40 -18.29 -9.56 -8.14
N LYS A 41 -17.32 -9.21 -8.99
CA LYS A 41 -16.25 -8.29 -8.61
C LYS A 41 -16.90 -7.07 -7.96
N PRO A 42 -16.61 -6.77 -6.68
CA PRO A 42 -17.16 -5.57 -6.07
C PRO A 42 -16.76 -4.37 -6.92
N ASP A 43 -17.66 -3.40 -7.07
CA ASP A 43 -17.38 -2.13 -7.73
C ASP A 43 -16.30 -1.39 -6.92
N GLY A 44 -15.05 -1.61 -7.29
CA GLY A 44 -13.91 -1.06 -6.56
C GLY A 44 -12.61 -1.81 -6.87
N PRO A 45 -11.47 -1.21 -6.53
CA PRO A 45 -10.17 -1.83 -6.79
C PRO A 45 -9.88 -3.00 -5.83
N LEU A 46 -10.56 -3.07 -4.68
CA LEU A 46 -10.33 -4.04 -3.61
C LEU A 46 -11.34 -5.19 -3.70
N ARG A 47 -10.86 -6.43 -3.86
CA ARG A 47 -11.69 -7.62 -4.11
C ARG A 47 -12.44 -8.10 -2.87
N TYR A 48 -11.88 -7.88 -1.68
CA TYR A 48 -12.38 -8.34 -0.38
C TYR A 48 -12.83 -7.18 0.51
N ALA A 49 -13.16 -6.02 -0.08
CA ALA A 49 -13.60 -4.83 0.64
C ALA A 49 -14.75 -5.12 1.62
N GLU A 50 -15.76 -5.90 1.20
CA GLU A 50 -16.87 -6.28 2.07
C GLU A 50 -16.45 -7.16 3.25
N THR A 51 -15.54 -8.11 3.01
CA THR A 51 -15.00 -8.99 4.06
C THR A 51 -14.26 -8.16 5.10
N ILE A 52 -13.42 -7.24 4.66
CA ILE A 52 -12.68 -6.32 5.54
C ILE A 52 -13.67 -5.43 6.31
N ALA A 53 -14.71 -4.90 5.63
CA ALA A 53 -15.74 -4.08 6.25
C ALA A 53 -16.52 -4.83 7.36
N LYS A 54 -16.83 -6.11 7.14
CA LYS A 54 -17.53 -6.99 8.10
C LYS A 54 -16.66 -7.37 9.30
N ALA A 55 -15.33 -7.35 9.15
CA ALA A 55 -14.38 -7.65 10.22
C ALA A 55 -14.13 -6.49 11.19
N ARG A 56 -14.77 -5.34 10.99
CA ARG A 56 -14.66 -4.20 11.91
C ARG A 56 -15.04 -4.58 13.33
N ARG A 57 -14.44 -3.88 14.29
CA ARG A 57 -14.63 -4.13 15.72
C ARG A 57 -15.55 -3.08 16.31
N GLY A 58 -16.66 -3.53 16.88
CA GLY A 58 -17.66 -2.64 17.46
C GLY A 58 -18.09 -1.53 16.50
N ASP A 59 -17.97 -0.29 16.96
CA ASP A 59 -18.35 0.91 16.22
C ASP A 59 -17.16 1.63 15.57
N ASP A 60 -16.02 0.95 15.41
CA ASP A 60 -14.86 1.48 14.69
C ASP A 60 -15.28 1.86 13.25
N VAL A 61 -14.82 3.04 12.82
CA VAL A 61 -15.02 3.51 11.45
C VAL A 61 -13.76 3.19 10.65
N ILE A 62 -13.92 2.46 9.55
CA ILE A 62 -12.80 1.92 8.77
C ILE A 62 -12.88 2.26 7.29
N GLU A 63 -11.72 2.41 6.66
CA GLU A 63 -11.55 2.49 5.20
C GLU A 63 -10.46 1.50 4.77
N PRO A 64 -10.80 0.44 4.01
CA PRO A 64 -9.80 -0.45 3.43
C PRO A 64 -8.92 0.28 2.42
N LEU A 65 -7.59 0.22 2.58
CA LEU A 65 -6.63 0.97 1.76
C LEU A 65 -5.90 0.11 0.74
N LEU A 66 -5.56 -1.13 1.12
CA LEU A 66 -4.77 -2.04 0.30
C LEU A 66 -5.05 -3.48 0.67
N GLU A 67 -5.07 -4.36 -0.34
CA GLU A 67 -5.07 -5.80 -0.18
C GLU A 67 -3.70 -6.37 -0.51
N LEU A 68 -3.19 -7.18 0.39
CA LEU A 68 -1.90 -7.85 0.29
C LEU A 68 -2.11 -9.36 0.39
N GLY A 69 -1.55 -10.10 -0.56
CA GLY A 69 -1.73 -11.55 -0.61
C GLY A 69 -2.94 -11.97 -1.44
N ARG A 70 -3.36 -13.22 -1.27
CA ARG A 70 -4.27 -13.89 -2.19
C ARG A 70 -5.33 -14.64 -1.38
N GLY A 71 -6.47 -13.98 -1.14
CA GLY A 71 -7.58 -14.59 -0.41
C GLY A 71 -8.07 -15.91 -1.02
N ASN A 72 -7.92 -16.11 -2.34
CA ASN A 72 -8.25 -17.37 -3.01
C ASN A 72 -7.24 -18.50 -2.74
N LYS A 73 -6.12 -18.20 -2.09
CA LYS A 73 -5.16 -19.17 -1.54
C LYS A 73 -5.33 -19.34 -0.02
N GLY A 74 -6.38 -18.76 0.55
CA GLY A 74 -6.73 -18.89 1.95
C GLY A 74 -6.01 -17.94 2.91
N GLU A 75 -5.25 -16.97 2.40
CA GLU A 75 -4.58 -15.97 3.24
C GLU A 75 -4.72 -14.57 2.62
N LEU A 76 -5.13 -13.61 3.44
CA LEU A 76 -5.22 -12.20 3.08
C LEU A 76 -4.63 -11.34 4.20
N GLN A 77 -3.86 -10.35 3.80
CA GLN A 77 -3.49 -9.21 4.64
C GLN A 77 -4.14 -7.96 4.05
N ALA A 78 -4.56 -7.03 4.89
CA ALA A 78 -5.15 -5.77 4.44
C ALA A 78 -4.58 -4.60 5.23
N VAL A 79 -4.31 -3.49 4.54
CA VAL A 79 -4.07 -2.21 5.20
C VAL A 79 -5.39 -1.49 5.35
N VAL A 80 -5.68 -1.05 6.57
CA VAL A 80 -6.94 -0.40 6.91
C VAL A 80 -6.64 0.90 7.64
N ALA A 81 -7.24 2.00 7.20
CA ALA A 81 -7.33 3.20 8.03
C ALA A 81 -8.49 3.02 9.00
N VAL A 82 -8.27 3.32 10.28
CA VAL A 82 -9.24 3.11 11.35
C VAL A 82 -9.34 4.37 12.20
N VAL A 83 -10.56 4.75 12.56
CA VAL A 83 -10.83 5.61 13.71
C VAL A 83 -11.58 4.77 14.73
N HIS A 84 -10.93 4.53 15.85
CA HIS A 84 -11.50 3.70 16.91
C HIS A 84 -12.59 4.46 17.67
N VAL A 85 -13.42 3.71 18.40
CA VAL A 85 -14.50 4.28 19.24
C VAL A 85 -13.98 5.31 20.26
N ASP A 86 -12.73 5.17 20.73
CA ASP A 86 -12.09 6.12 21.64
C ASP A 86 -11.60 7.42 20.95
N GLY A 87 -11.78 7.53 19.64
CA GLY A 87 -11.38 8.65 18.81
C GLY A 87 -9.91 8.60 18.37
N SER A 88 -9.12 7.60 18.76
CA SER A 88 -7.78 7.41 18.22
C SER A 88 -7.86 7.00 16.74
N ALA A 89 -6.90 7.46 15.94
CA ALA A 89 -6.84 7.18 14.51
C ALA A 89 -5.52 6.51 14.15
N ALA A 90 -5.62 5.46 13.36
CA ALA A 90 -4.51 4.58 13.03
C ALA A 90 -4.56 4.11 11.58
N ILE A 91 -3.42 3.64 11.10
CA ILE A 91 -3.34 2.72 9.97
C ILE A 91 -2.85 1.39 10.50
N GLU A 92 -3.56 0.32 10.17
CA GLU A 92 -3.33 -1.01 10.72
C GLU A 92 -3.16 -2.05 9.63
N LEU A 93 -2.40 -3.10 9.94
CA LEU A 93 -2.30 -4.32 9.16
C LEU A 93 -3.20 -5.39 9.77
N TRP A 94 -4.24 -5.74 9.03
CA TRP A 94 -5.20 -6.77 9.39
C TRP A 94 -4.82 -8.07 8.68
N ARG A 95 -5.01 -9.21 9.35
CA ARG A 95 -4.72 -10.53 8.80
C ARG A 95 -5.99 -11.35 8.77
N PHE A 96 -6.11 -12.19 7.76
CA PHE A 96 -7.23 -13.07 7.56
C PHE A 96 -6.73 -14.42 7.07
N ASP A 97 -7.28 -15.48 7.64
CA ASP A 97 -7.06 -16.84 7.19
C ASP A 97 -8.40 -17.45 6.81
N GLN A 98 -8.40 -18.31 5.81
CA GLN A 98 -9.55 -19.10 5.44
C GLN A 98 -9.54 -20.38 6.28
N SER A 99 -10.42 -20.46 7.28
CA SER A 99 -10.57 -21.67 8.08
C SER A 99 -11.59 -22.63 7.47
N GLY A 100 -11.19 -23.90 7.24
CA GLY A 100 -12.12 -24.99 6.95
C GLY A 100 -12.68 -25.03 5.52
N SER A 101 -13.85 -25.67 5.36
CA SER A 101 -14.48 -25.99 4.07
C SER A 101 -15.28 -24.83 3.45
N THR A 102 -15.43 -23.71 4.14
CA THR A 102 -16.43 -22.67 3.83
C THR A 102 -15.94 -21.56 2.89
N GLN A 103 -14.68 -21.57 2.44
CA GLN A 103 -14.09 -20.51 1.58
C GLN A 103 -14.21 -19.05 2.10
N VAL A 104 -14.63 -18.85 3.36
CA VAL A 104 -14.73 -17.52 3.97
C VAL A 104 -13.43 -17.16 4.67
N LEU A 105 -12.97 -15.92 4.47
CA LEU A 105 -11.82 -15.35 5.17
C LEU A 105 -12.27 -14.84 6.55
N GLU A 106 -11.62 -15.32 7.60
CA GLU A 106 -11.87 -14.92 8.98
C GLU A 106 -10.69 -14.11 9.54
N PRO A 107 -10.92 -13.08 10.37
CA PRO A 107 -9.84 -12.31 10.99
C PRO A 107 -8.91 -13.19 11.83
N ARG A 108 -7.60 -12.97 11.69
CA ARG A 108 -6.56 -13.68 12.44
C ARG A 108 -5.82 -12.73 13.36
N GLY A 109 -5.96 -13.01 14.66
CA GLY A 109 -5.26 -12.28 15.72
C GLY A 109 -5.66 -10.80 15.80
N GLU A 110 -4.84 -10.04 16.50
CA GLU A 110 -5.01 -8.59 16.62
C GLU A 110 -4.38 -7.85 15.42
N PRO A 111 -5.04 -6.82 14.86
CA PRO A 111 -4.45 -5.85 13.98
C PRO A 111 -3.13 -5.33 14.52
N ALA A 112 -2.14 -5.29 13.64
CA ALA A 112 -0.85 -4.73 13.98
C ALA A 112 -0.82 -3.26 13.51
N PRO A 113 -0.61 -2.27 14.41
CA PRO A 113 -0.54 -0.88 13.98
C PRO A 113 0.65 -0.69 13.03
N LEU A 114 0.43 0.03 11.92
CA LEU A 114 1.49 0.55 11.06
C LEU A 114 1.79 2.01 11.44
N LEU A 115 0.75 2.78 11.78
CA LEU A 115 0.84 4.14 12.28
C LEU A 115 -0.24 4.38 13.33
N ARG A 116 0.12 5.08 14.40
CA ARG A 116 -0.83 5.68 15.35
C ARG A 116 -0.65 7.19 15.35
N LEU A 117 -1.70 7.95 15.01
CA LEU A 117 -1.61 9.41 14.88
C LEU A 117 -1.51 10.14 16.22
N ASP A 118 -2.12 9.59 17.26
CA ASP A 118 -2.14 10.14 18.61
C ASP A 118 -0.75 10.16 19.25
N THR A 119 0.06 9.14 18.95
CA THR A 119 1.44 9.03 19.47
C THR A 119 2.51 9.28 18.41
N ASN A 120 2.11 9.50 17.15
CA ASN A 120 2.98 9.44 15.96
C ASN A 120 3.93 8.22 15.97
N ALA A 121 3.48 7.12 16.56
CA ALA A 121 4.30 5.93 16.70
C ALA A 121 4.06 5.01 15.51
N THR A 122 5.12 4.77 14.74
CA THR A 122 5.14 3.71 13.73
C THR A 122 5.46 2.40 14.44
N ALA A 123 4.61 1.37 14.33
CA ALA A 123 4.93 0.10 14.99
C ALA A 123 6.00 -0.64 14.17
N SER A 124 7.26 -0.41 14.56
CA SER A 124 8.44 -0.96 13.90
C SER A 124 8.42 -2.49 13.77
N ALA A 125 7.62 -3.19 14.58
CA ALA A 125 7.52 -4.65 14.56
C ALA A 125 6.72 -5.20 13.37
N ALA A 126 5.72 -4.46 12.86
CA ALA A 126 4.84 -4.90 11.77
C ALA A 126 5.40 -4.56 10.38
N LEU A 127 6.25 -3.53 10.29
CA LEU A 127 6.84 -3.07 9.03
C LEU A 127 7.61 -4.15 8.24
N PRO A 128 8.45 -5.02 8.86
CA PRO A 128 9.19 -6.04 8.11
C PRO A 128 8.27 -7.06 7.42
N GLU A 129 7.28 -7.57 8.15
CA GLU A 129 6.29 -8.50 7.60
C GLU A 129 5.49 -7.85 6.47
N PHE A 130 5.04 -6.62 6.70
CA PHE A 130 4.31 -5.85 5.73
C PHE A 130 5.11 -5.61 4.43
N ARG A 131 6.40 -5.28 4.54
CA ARG A 131 7.30 -5.11 3.38
C ARG A 131 7.47 -6.41 2.59
N LEU A 132 7.53 -7.55 3.27
CA LEU A 132 7.57 -8.87 2.61
C LEU A 132 6.27 -9.16 1.85
N ALA A 133 5.12 -8.82 2.44
CA ALA A 133 3.82 -8.98 1.81
C ALA A 133 3.65 -8.07 0.58
N LEU A 134 4.14 -6.82 0.64
CA LEU A 134 4.20 -5.92 -0.53
C LEU A 134 5.08 -6.45 -1.67
N ALA A 135 6.23 -7.03 -1.33
CA ALA A 135 7.13 -7.61 -2.33
C ALA A 135 6.60 -8.91 -2.97
N SER A 136 5.45 -9.42 -2.50
CA SER A 136 4.87 -10.66 -3.00
C SER A 136 4.08 -10.45 -4.30
N PRO A 137 4.21 -11.35 -5.30
CA PRO A 137 3.54 -11.18 -6.60
C PRO A 137 2.01 -11.10 -6.52
N GLY A 138 1.46 -9.95 -6.91
CA GLY A 138 0.02 -9.69 -6.97
C GLY A 138 -0.47 -8.57 -6.05
N ALA A 139 0.36 -8.07 -5.12
CA ALA A 139 0.04 -6.92 -4.27
C ALA A 139 -0.17 -5.61 -5.07
N GLU A 140 0.45 -5.51 -6.24
CA GLU A 140 0.46 -4.30 -7.07
C GLU A 140 -0.83 -4.06 -7.86
N LEU A 141 -1.75 -5.03 -7.92
CA LEU A 141 -2.88 -5.00 -8.86
C LEU A 141 -4.08 -4.17 -8.40
N HIS A 142 -4.11 -3.71 -7.14
CA HIS A 142 -5.36 -3.24 -6.51
C HIS A 142 -5.22 -1.96 -5.67
N ARG A 143 -4.14 -1.19 -5.84
CA ARG A 143 -3.91 0.03 -5.08
C ARG A 143 -4.49 1.25 -5.79
N ARG A 144 -5.33 2.03 -5.09
CA ARG A 144 -5.68 3.39 -5.54
C ARG A 144 -4.44 4.27 -5.40
N PHE A 145 -4.05 4.92 -6.49
CA PHE A 145 -2.87 5.78 -6.53
C PHE A 145 -3.24 7.22 -6.85
N GLY A 146 -2.59 8.10 -6.11
CA GLY A 146 -2.32 9.47 -6.48
C GLY A 146 -3.31 10.49 -5.93
N MET A 147 -2.83 11.72 -5.94
CA MET A 147 -3.66 12.91 -5.74
C MET A 147 -4.67 13.01 -6.90
N PRO A 148 -5.92 13.41 -6.63
CA PRO A 148 -6.86 13.78 -7.69
C PRO A 148 -6.26 14.85 -8.59
N ALA A 149 -6.22 14.64 -9.90
CA ALA A 149 -5.65 15.58 -10.86
C ALA A 149 -6.75 16.29 -11.67
N ALA A 150 -6.76 17.63 -11.64
CA ALA A 150 -7.54 18.45 -12.56
C ALA A 150 -6.90 18.47 -13.98
N PRO A 151 -7.64 18.82 -15.04
CA PRO A 151 -7.08 18.97 -16.39
C PRO A 151 -6.19 20.23 -16.47
N GLY A 152 -4.90 20.05 -16.13
CA GLY A 152 -3.88 21.09 -16.16
C GLY A 152 -2.66 20.62 -15.35
N GLN A 153 -1.52 20.38 -15.99
CA GLN A 153 -0.55 19.42 -15.42
C GLN A 153 0.27 19.94 -14.21
N ALA A 154 0.57 21.25 -14.13
CA ALA A 154 1.28 21.84 -12.99
C ALA A 154 0.32 22.34 -11.91
N GLU A 155 -0.76 23.01 -12.32
CA GLU A 155 -1.84 23.45 -11.44
C GLU A 155 -2.48 22.28 -10.69
N ALA A 156 -2.64 21.11 -11.33
CA ALA A 156 -3.12 19.90 -10.67
C ALA A 156 -2.18 19.39 -9.57
N ILE A 157 -0.86 19.57 -9.71
CA ILE A 157 0.09 19.18 -8.65
C ILE A 157 -0.08 20.13 -7.45
N GLU A 158 -0.16 21.43 -7.68
CA GLU A 158 -0.34 22.42 -6.63
C GLU A 158 -1.67 22.23 -5.90
N GLN A 159 -2.79 22.12 -6.64
CA GLN A 159 -4.11 21.83 -6.08
C GLN A 159 -4.12 20.50 -5.32
N GLY A 160 -3.47 19.47 -5.86
CA GLY A 160 -3.32 18.18 -5.20
C GLY A 160 -2.60 18.29 -3.85
N LEU A 161 -1.49 19.02 -3.78
CA LEU A 161 -0.75 19.25 -2.54
C LEU A 161 -1.56 20.07 -1.52
N VAL A 162 -2.34 21.06 -1.97
CA VAL A 162 -3.26 21.80 -1.10
C VAL A 162 -4.35 20.88 -0.53
N ALA A 163 -4.96 20.04 -1.37
CA ALA A 163 -5.96 19.08 -0.93
C ALA A 163 -5.38 18.06 0.05
N LEU A 164 -4.13 17.62 -0.15
CA LEU A 164 -3.43 16.76 0.80
C LEU A 164 -3.15 17.44 2.13
N ALA A 165 -2.75 18.72 2.12
CA ALA A 165 -2.54 19.47 3.34
C ALA A 165 -3.86 19.58 4.15
N GLN A 166 -4.97 19.84 3.47
CA GLN A 166 -6.30 19.85 4.08
C GLN A 166 -6.69 18.48 4.65
N ALA A 167 -6.41 17.40 3.92
CA ALA A 167 -6.64 16.03 4.40
C ALA A 167 -5.78 15.72 5.64
N ALA A 168 -4.49 16.09 5.64
CA ALA A 168 -3.62 15.88 6.80
C ALA A 168 -4.12 16.63 8.05
N VAL A 169 -4.60 17.87 7.90
CA VAL A 169 -5.25 18.63 8.98
C VAL A 169 -6.53 17.92 9.44
N ALA A 170 -7.39 17.50 8.51
CA ALA A 170 -8.65 16.83 8.81
C ALA A 170 -8.44 15.51 9.57
N ALA A 171 -7.45 14.70 9.18
CA ALA A 171 -7.10 13.44 9.82
C ALA A 171 -6.72 13.61 11.30
N ARG A 172 -6.03 14.72 11.63
CA ARG A 172 -5.58 15.05 13.00
C ARG A 172 -6.62 15.81 13.82
N ALA A 173 -7.60 16.46 13.20
CA ALA A 173 -8.55 17.30 13.91
C ALA A 173 -9.51 16.48 14.78
N ALA A 174 -9.39 16.59 16.10
CA ALA A 174 -10.27 15.91 17.07
C ALA A 174 -11.75 16.32 16.95
N GLY A 175 -12.04 17.49 16.37
CA GLY A 175 -13.41 17.96 16.10
C GLY A 175 -14.02 17.45 14.79
N SER A 176 -13.24 16.75 13.95
CA SER A 176 -13.76 16.13 12.72
C SER A 176 -14.50 14.83 13.02
N THR A 177 -15.49 14.49 12.20
CA THR A 177 -16.18 13.19 12.30
C THR A 177 -15.21 12.04 12.03
N ALA A 178 -15.46 10.86 12.60
CA ALA A 178 -14.66 9.66 12.37
C ALA A 178 -14.57 9.31 10.87
N GLN A 179 -15.68 9.45 10.14
CA GLN A 179 -15.74 9.24 8.69
C GLN A 179 -14.83 10.21 7.92
N ALA A 180 -14.84 11.50 8.25
CA ALA A 180 -13.98 12.48 7.59
C ALA A 180 -12.50 12.19 7.85
N ARG A 181 -12.17 11.77 9.07
CA ARG A 181 -10.79 11.43 9.47
C ARG A 181 -10.27 10.19 8.75
N VAL A 182 -11.07 9.12 8.64
CA VAL A 182 -10.65 7.90 7.94
C VAL A 182 -10.47 8.14 6.44
N GLN A 183 -11.36 8.93 5.82
CA GLN A 183 -11.25 9.32 4.42
C GLN A 183 -10.02 10.19 4.16
N ALA A 184 -9.73 11.11 5.07
CA ALA A 184 -8.54 11.97 4.97
C ALA A 184 -7.24 11.18 5.12
N LEU A 185 -7.19 10.21 6.05
CA LEU A 185 -6.09 9.25 6.15
C LEU A 185 -5.90 8.46 4.86
N ALA A 186 -6.99 7.96 4.28
CA ALA A 186 -6.96 7.23 3.01
C ALA A 186 -6.41 8.11 1.88
N GLN A 187 -6.85 9.36 1.78
CA GLN A 187 -6.39 10.30 0.76
C GLN A 187 -4.88 10.54 0.85
N VAL A 188 -4.35 10.76 2.05
CA VAL A 188 -2.89 10.91 2.25
C VAL A 188 -2.17 9.61 1.91
N PHE A 189 -2.69 8.46 2.36
CA PHE A 189 -2.10 7.16 2.06
C PHE A 189 -2.01 6.88 0.56
N HIS A 190 -3.05 7.21 -0.21
CA HIS A 190 -3.09 6.98 -1.65
C HIS A 190 -2.13 7.89 -2.43
N ALA A 191 -1.81 9.07 -1.91
CA ALA A 191 -0.90 10.00 -2.56
C ALA A 191 0.59 9.73 -2.35
N LEU A 192 0.94 8.87 -1.40
CA LEU A 192 2.33 8.50 -1.12
C LEU A 192 2.68 7.17 -1.78
N ASP A 193 3.86 7.00 -2.34
CA ASP A 193 4.31 5.71 -2.87
C ASP A 193 4.91 4.81 -1.76
N ASP A 194 5.36 3.61 -2.10
CA ASP A 194 5.84 2.62 -1.13
C ASP A 194 7.01 3.14 -0.27
N GLY A 195 7.91 3.93 -0.87
CA GLY A 195 9.05 4.52 -0.16
C GLY A 195 8.60 5.39 1.02
N PRO A 196 7.87 6.50 0.79
CA PRO A 196 7.36 7.37 1.84
C PRO A 196 6.36 6.71 2.78
N LEU A 197 5.55 5.77 2.31
CA LEU A 197 4.59 5.10 3.19
C LEU A 197 5.25 4.14 4.18
N PHE A 198 6.26 3.41 3.74
CA PHE A 198 6.71 2.21 4.44
C PHE A 198 8.17 2.25 4.85
N THR A 199 8.83 3.41 4.68
CA THR A 199 10.04 3.76 5.41
C THR A 199 9.67 4.19 6.82
N ARG A 200 10.50 3.84 7.80
CA ARG A 200 10.24 4.12 9.21
C ARG A 200 9.93 5.61 9.42
N ASP A 201 8.84 5.90 10.12
CA ASP A 201 8.37 7.24 10.52
C ASP A 201 7.99 8.20 9.37
N GLN A 202 8.29 7.88 8.11
CA GLN A 202 8.07 8.77 6.96
C GLN A 202 6.59 9.13 6.72
N LEU A 203 5.65 8.20 6.89
CA LEU A 203 4.23 8.53 6.77
C LEU A 203 3.78 9.52 7.86
N GLY A 204 4.22 9.32 9.11
CA GLY A 204 3.92 10.23 10.21
C GLY A 204 4.54 11.62 9.96
N LEU A 205 5.80 11.66 9.54
CA LEU A 205 6.52 12.89 9.18
C LEU A 205 5.87 13.61 7.99
N ALA A 206 5.43 12.88 6.97
CA ALA A 206 4.71 13.42 5.82
C ALA A 206 3.39 14.07 6.24
N LEU A 207 2.62 13.39 7.11
CA LEU A 207 1.39 13.94 7.69
C LEU A 207 1.65 15.21 8.50
N ASP A 208 2.72 15.23 9.30
CA ASP A 208 3.11 16.41 10.08
C ASP A 208 3.52 17.58 9.18
N ALA A 209 4.33 17.32 8.16
CA ALA A 209 4.77 18.35 7.21
C ALA A 209 3.60 18.93 6.39
N LEU A 210 2.68 18.07 5.94
CA LEU A 210 1.45 18.46 5.26
C LEU A 210 0.55 19.30 6.18
N ALA A 211 0.30 18.85 7.40
CA ALA A 211 -0.56 19.54 8.36
C ALA A 211 0.03 20.89 8.80
N ALA A 212 1.35 21.01 8.86
CA ALA A 212 2.05 22.27 9.13
C ALA A 212 2.08 23.22 7.92
N GLY A 213 1.53 22.82 6.77
CA GLY A 213 1.54 23.61 5.53
C GLY A 213 2.92 23.71 4.86
N ARG A 214 3.92 22.96 5.33
CA ARG A 214 5.30 23.02 4.83
C ARG A 214 5.41 22.63 3.35
N TRP A 215 4.51 21.78 2.87
CA TRP A 215 4.55 21.23 1.51
C TRP A 215 3.80 22.06 0.47
N ARG A 216 3.51 23.33 0.75
CA ARG A 216 3.06 24.26 -0.29
C ARG A 216 4.18 24.44 -1.32
N ALA A 217 3.85 24.27 -2.60
CA ALA A 217 4.81 24.35 -3.69
C ALA A 217 5.32 25.78 -3.91
N THR A 218 6.64 25.96 -3.97
CA THR A 218 7.28 27.21 -4.38
C THR A 218 7.87 27.14 -5.79
N GLU A 219 8.25 25.93 -6.22
CA GLU A 219 8.78 25.68 -7.56
C GLU A 219 8.36 24.27 -8.00
N ILE A 220 7.91 24.13 -9.26
CA ILE A 220 7.57 22.84 -9.86
C ILE A 220 8.38 22.67 -11.15
N GLN A 221 9.30 21.71 -11.15
CA GLN A 221 10.04 21.31 -12.33
C GLN A 221 9.46 20.00 -12.88
N ARG A 222 9.34 19.89 -14.21
CA ARG A 222 8.77 18.71 -14.86
C ARG A 222 9.76 18.11 -15.86
N PRO A 223 10.67 17.23 -15.39
CA PRO A 223 11.62 16.57 -16.28
C PRO A 223 10.95 15.72 -17.37
N SER A 224 9.72 15.25 -17.14
CA SER A 224 8.92 14.55 -18.15
C SER A 224 7.42 14.60 -17.83
N ASP A 225 6.58 14.13 -18.74
CA ASP A 225 5.13 14.02 -18.50
C ASP A 225 4.75 13.11 -17.33
N ARG A 226 5.67 12.19 -16.96
CA ARG A 226 5.46 11.23 -15.89
C ARG A 226 6.18 11.61 -14.60
N ARG A 227 7.04 12.63 -14.58
CA ARG A 227 7.86 12.98 -13.41
C ARG A 227 7.77 14.47 -13.11
N ALA A 228 7.65 14.81 -11.84
CA ALA A 228 7.77 16.17 -11.36
C ALA A 228 8.66 16.23 -10.12
N VAL A 229 9.32 17.36 -9.94
CA VAL A 229 10.11 17.68 -8.75
C VAL A 229 9.54 18.98 -8.20
N VAL A 230 9.07 18.94 -6.96
CA VAL A 230 8.47 20.10 -6.28
C VAL A 230 9.41 20.52 -5.17
N ARG A 231 9.77 21.80 -5.15
CA ARG A 231 10.35 22.44 -3.97
C ARG A 231 9.24 23.11 -3.18
N THR A 232 9.34 23.00 -1.87
CA THR A 232 8.28 23.44 -0.96
C THR A 232 8.72 24.60 -0.08
N GLU A 233 7.76 25.32 0.49
CA GLU A 233 8.04 26.42 1.45
C GLU A 233 8.86 25.96 2.65
N GLY A 234 8.67 24.71 3.09
CA GLY A 234 9.44 24.08 4.16
C GLY A 234 10.87 23.68 3.78
N GLY A 235 11.34 24.01 2.58
CA GLY A 235 12.66 23.64 2.04
C GLY A 235 12.75 22.20 1.53
N ASP A 236 11.69 21.40 1.70
CA ASP A 236 11.68 20.00 1.28
C ASP A 236 11.59 19.89 -0.25
N THR A 237 12.21 18.84 -0.79
CA THR A 237 12.09 18.45 -2.19
C THR A 237 11.27 17.17 -2.30
N LEU A 238 10.16 17.24 -3.02
CA LEU A 238 9.28 16.11 -3.31
C LEU A 238 9.54 15.64 -4.75
N GLU A 239 9.76 14.35 -4.93
CA GLU A 239 9.72 13.72 -6.26
C GLU A 239 8.37 13.06 -6.46
N LEU A 240 7.73 13.35 -7.59
CA LEU A 240 6.43 12.79 -7.93
C LEU A 240 6.52 11.98 -9.21
N LEU A 241 5.75 10.90 -9.25
CA LEU A 241 5.57 10.02 -10.40
C LEU A 241 4.09 9.93 -10.76
N ARG A 242 3.79 10.02 -12.05
CA ARG A 242 2.44 9.78 -12.55
C ARG A 242 2.16 8.28 -12.66
N LYS A 243 1.16 7.81 -11.91
CA LYS A 243 0.64 6.43 -11.91
C LYS A 243 -0.86 6.46 -12.24
N GLY A 244 -1.23 5.94 -13.41
CA GLY A 244 -2.59 6.10 -13.95
C GLY A 244 -2.93 7.57 -14.15
N ASP A 245 -4.08 7.99 -13.63
CA ASP A 245 -4.58 9.36 -13.75
C ASP A 245 -4.08 10.31 -12.64
N GLY A 246 -3.36 9.80 -11.64
CA GLY A 246 -2.91 10.56 -10.48
C GLY A 246 -1.40 10.73 -10.37
N TRP A 247 -1.00 11.66 -9.49
CA TRP A 247 0.39 11.87 -9.09
C TRP A 247 0.64 11.29 -7.70
N VAL A 248 1.68 10.48 -7.55
CA VAL A 248 2.14 9.97 -6.25
C VAL A 248 3.48 10.57 -5.88
N ILE A 249 3.70 10.82 -4.60
CA ILE A 249 4.98 11.26 -4.05
C ILE A 249 5.83 10.00 -3.83
N THR A 250 6.93 9.89 -4.58
CA THR A 250 7.83 8.72 -4.52
C THR A 250 9.02 8.93 -3.59
N THR A 251 9.41 10.18 -3.40
CA THR A 251 10.59 10.55 -2.60
C THR A 251 10.31 11.85 -1.88
N ILE A 252 10.70 11.90 -0.60
CA ILE A 252 10.73 13.12 0.21
C ILE A 252 12.18 13.32 0.63
N ARG A 253 12.77 14.44 0.25
CA ARG A 253 14.10 14.84 0.71
C ARG A 253 13.92 16.08 1.59
N GLU A 254 14.19 15.94 2.87
CA GLU A 254 14.07 17.03 3.82
C GLU A 254 15.05 18.16 3.47
N GLY A 255 14.54 19.39 3.46
CA GLY A 255 15.38 20.57 3.35
C GLY A 255 16.18 20.80 4.61
N ALA A 256 17.32 21.48 4.51
CA ALA A 256 17.93 22.07 5.70
C ALA A 256 16.90 23.03 6.32
N PRO A 257 16.69 23.01 7.66
CA PRO A 257 15.80 23.96 8.29
C PRO A 257 16.27 25.36 7.93
N THR A 258 15.37 26.16 7.32
CA THR A 258 15.65 27.56 7.04
C THR A 258 15.89 28.22 8.39
N GLN A 259 17.16 28.48 8.73
CA GLN A 259 17.46 29.25 9.94
C GLN A 259 16.72 30.59 9.78
N PRO A 260 15.94 31.02 10.79
CA PRO A 260 15.37 32.35 10.76
C PRO A 260 16.53 33.33 10.57
N LEU A 261 16.45 34.18 9.53
CA LEU A 261 17.40 35.26 9.33
C LEU A 261 17.47 36.04 10.65
N ALA A 262 18.64 35.97 11.31
CA ALA A 262 18.89 36.79 12.47
C ALA A 262 18.61 38.25 12.07
N PRO A 263 17.83 39.00 12.87
CA PRO A 263 17.57 40.39 12.57
C PRO A 263 18.90 41.11 12.40
N ALA A 264 19.07 41.80 11.27
CA ALA A 264 20.25 42.60 11.02
C ALA A 264 20.40 43.59 12.19
N THR A 265 21.46 43.42 12.97
CA THR A 265 21.80 44.35 14.03
C THR A 265 22.07 45.72 13.41
N PRO A 266 21.42 46.80 13.89
CA PRO A 266 21.57 48.14 13.34
C PRO A 266 22.99 48.70 13.46
#